data_AF-A0A970IVB0-F1
#
_entry.id   AF-A0A970IVB0-F1
#
_cell.length_a   1.000
_cell.length_b   1.000
_cell.length_c   1.000
_cell.angle_alpha   90.00
_cell.angle_beta   90.00
_cell.angle_gamma   90.00
#
_symmetry.space_group_name_H-M   'P 1'
#
loop_
_entity.id
_entity.type
_entity.pdbx_description
1 polymer ?
#
loop_
_entity_poly.entity_id
_entity_poly.type
_entity_poly.pdbx_seq_one_letter_code
_entity_poly.pdbx_strand_id
1 'polypeptide(L)'
;MKQPFNSMRIRIVACLFISVVFVSLVIIYYYYTFRLVVNKQVNANFEQVSQDIEAQLSERLNVIARTAKTIGYSTSVQNHCFSVYSPDRIRNRPAAFEVISNSAEIYPYIRDIFFYVNSHTYLYSSEVYTNVFLSDLSKHGLSENIQFEEPFFSEPIYLINKAKQLTPYFIYYAPINDVYGIVTRGKSGNAAICAVLFDVDSLFQVHEDDKKVIYALIYNDRFISSNQEVDEEKIAHILALEEGQRSFRHENIKYLTYSAVIPESKWKIVCMLPENSVLEDLFSTRNSLFIIIILGTIIIVLLMMMVVRSISSSVNAIITDVNALDLKSSNKRIRCAKLLELQLLSDRINQMLDRIETATKKEQQAQKKLYDMEIAHQKAEFTAYRSQINPHFLFNTMECLRSMANHYNAEPIEELVTSMAKLFHYSLYSSMMVPFSQELNHVEHYVKIMSFRYPGRYELRKKVSPEIMDLQILSMVMQPLVENSIIHGFKNHNKKAPCIILIKAHVDSEGFIHIEITDNGCGISQDNLNRINSMICCDQEEEPNLEADSIGILNISKRLKLFSSYSDIQYKSKEKYYTSVRLVIPTGES
;
A
#
# COMPACT_ATOMS: atom_id res chain seq x y z
N MET A 1 -0.56 -31.84 2.42
CA MET A 1 -0.54 -30.83 3.51
C MET A 1 -0.33 -29.45 2.89
N LYS A 2 -1.39 -28.63 2.74
CA LYS A 2 -1.26 -27.23 2.29
C LYS A 2 -0.64 -26.41 3.44
N GLN A 3 0.42 -25.65 3.15
CA GLN A 3 1.14 -24.88 4.17
C GLN A 3 0.20 -23.87 4.88
N PRO A 4 0.13 -23.88 6.22
CA PRO A 4 -0.74 -22.98 6.99
C PRO A 4 -0.42 -21.49 6.76
N PHE A 5 0.80 -21.17 6.29
CA PHE A 5 1.23 -19.81 5.98
C PHE A 5 0.63 -19.17 4.71
N ASN A 6 -0.24 -19.87 3.95
CA ASN A 6 -0.89 -19.29 2.77
C ASN A 6 -2.27 -18.67 3.04
N SER A 7 -2.75 -18.71 4.28
CA SER A 7 -3.96 -17.98 4.68
C SER A 7 -3.65 -16.52 4.98
N MET A 8 -4.45 -15.62 4.40
CA MET A 8 -4.41 -14.19 4.70
C MET A 8 -4.67 -13.93 6.18
N ARG A 9 -5.66 -14.64 6.77
CA ARG A 9 -5.97 -14.53 8.20
C ARG A 9 -4.79 -14.92 9.07
N ILE A 10 -4.14 -16.05 8.77
CA ILE A 10 -2.97 -16.51 9.55
C ILE A 10 -1.83 -15.50 9.48
N ARG A 11 -1.57 -14.88 8.32
CA ARG A 11 -0.53 -13.85 8.18
C ARG A 11 -0.84 -12.59 8.98
N ILE A 12 -2.09 -12.10 8.95
CA ILE A 12 -2.50 -10.90 9.71
C ILE A 12 -2.43 -11.19 11.21
N VAL A 13 -2.97 -12.32 11.66
CA VAL A 13 -2.94 -12.72 13.07
C VAL A 13 -1.51 -12.92 13.56
N ALA A 14 -0.64 -13.55 12.76
CA ALA A 14 0.77 -13.70 13.10
C ALA A 14 1.47 -12.34 13.23
N CYS A 15 1.22 -11.39 12.31
CA CYS A 15 1.81 -10.06 12.36
C CYS A 15 1.32 -9.27 13.59
N LEU A 16 0.02 -9.33 13.90
CA LEU A 16 -0.56 -8.73 15.11
C LEU A 16 0.05 -9.36 16.37
N PHE A 17 0.14 -10.69 16.42
CA PHE A 17 0.73 -11.39 17.56
C PHE A 17 2.19 -10.99 17.77
N ILE A 18 3.00 -10.95 16.70
CA ILE A 18 4.39 -10.50 16.75
C ILE A 18 4.48 -9.06 17.26
N SER A 19 3.60 -8.16 16.81
CA SER A 19 3.59 -6.77 17.27
C SER A 19 3.25 -6.64 18.76
N VAL A 20 2.25 -7.39 19.25
CA VAL A 20 1.84 -7.38 20.66
C VAL A 20 2.92 -7.98 21.55
N VAL A 21 3.52 -9.10 21.14
CA VAL A 21 4.64 -9.74 21.85
C VAL A 21 5.84 -8.79 21.89
N PHE A 22 6.18 -8.14 20.77
CA PHE A 22 7.27 -7.18 20.71
C PHE A 22 7.04 -6.01 21.68
N VAL A 23 5.87 -5.36 21.65
CA VAL A 23 5.54 -4.25 22.56
C VAL A 23 5.60 -4.71 24.03
N SER A 24 5.06 -5.89 24.33
CA SER A 24 5.08 -6.46 25.68
C SER A 24 6.51 -6.72 26.16
N LEU A 25 7.37 -7.28 25.31
CA LEU A 25 8.78 -7.52 25.62
C LEU A 25 9.55 -6.22 25.86
N VAL A 26 9.29 -5.17 25.07
CA VAL A 26 9.90 -3.85 25.28
C VAL A 26 9.48 -3.24 26.62
N ILE A 27 8.20 -3.34 26.98
CA ILE A 27 7.69 -2.85 28.27
C ILE A 27 8.31 -3.64 29.43
N ILE A 28 8.36 -4.98 29.34
CA ILE A 28 8.96 -5.83 30.36
C ILE A 28 10.46 -5.54 30.51
N TYR A 29 11.17 -5.43 29.39
CA TYR A 29 12.59 -5.10 29.37
C TYR A 29 12.85 -3.74 30.01
N TYR A 30 12.04 -2.73 29.69
CA TYR A 30 12.13 -1.41 30.30
C TYR A 30 11.90 -1.49 31.80
N TYR A 31 10.81 -2.13 32.25
CA TYR A 31 10.50 -2.23 33.67
C TYR A 31 11.61 -2.96 34.44
N TYR A 32 12.16 -4.03 33.86
CA TYR A 32 13.24 -4.80 34.45
C TYR A 32 14.55 -4.01 34.52
N THR A 33 14.98 -3.39 33.41
CA THR A 33 16.20 -2.58 33.37
C THR A 33 16.10 -1.35 34.25
N PHE A 34 14.96 -0.66 34.24
CA PHE A 34 14.69 0.47 35.14
C PHE A 34 14.81 0.04 36.60
N ARG A 35 14.14 -1.05 37.01
CA ARG A 35 14.21 -1.55 38.39
C ARG A 35 15.63 -1.98 38.77
N LEU A 36 16.36 -2.64 37.87
CA LEU A 36 17.74 -3.05 38.11
C LEU A 36 18.68 -1.87 38.26
N VAL A 37 18.64 -0.92 37.32
CA VAL A 37 19.51 0.26 37.31
C VAL A 37 19.22 1.11 38.54
N VAL A 38 17.95 1.40 38.83
CA VAL A 38 17.58 2.17 40.03
C VAL A 38 18.08 1.47 41.30
N ASN A 39 17.73 0.21 41.52
CA ASN A 39 18.08 -0.45 42.79
C ASN A 39 19.59 -0.67 42.96
N LYS A 40 20.33 -0.90 41.88
CA LYS A 40 21.78 -1.15 41.92
C LYS A 40 22.56 0.16 42.05
N GLN A 41 22.22 1.16 41.24
CA GLN A 41 22.91 2.45 41.20
C GLN A 41 22.70 3.24 42.49
N VAL A 42 21.45 3.26 42.98
CA VAL A 42 21.07 4.02 44.18
C VAL A 42 21.81 3.52 45.42
N ASN A 43 21.75 2.22 45.71
CA ASN A 43 22.30 1.70 46.96
C ASN A 43 23.83 1.64 46.92
N ALA A 44 24.42 1.21 45.80
CA ALA A 44 25.87 1.06 45.69
C ALA A 44 26.59 2.42 45.67
N ASN A 45 26.08 3.39 44.89
CA ASN A 45 26.71 4.71 44.85
C ASN A 45 26.55 5.43 46.18
N PHE A 46 25.39 5.33 46.83
CA PHE A 46 25.13 6.03 48.08
C PHE A 46 25.95 5.46 49.26
N GLU A 47 26.11 4.14 49.34
CA GLU A 47 26.97 3.49 50.33
C GLU A 47 28.44 3.86 50.10
N GLN A 48 28.91 3.82 48.85
CA GLN A 48 30.27 4.19 48.49
C GLN A 48 30.59 5.66 48.81
N VAL A 49 29.73 6.60 48.39
CA VAL A 49 29.89 8.04 48.69
C VAL A 49 29.91 8.28 50.19
N SER A 50 29.07 7.58 50.95
CA SER A 50 29.03 7.72 52.41
C SER A 50 30.32 7.21 53.07
N GLN A 51 30.85 6.07 52.63
CA GLN A 51 32.13 5.53 53.11
C GLN A 51 33.32 6.43 52.75
N ASP A 52 33.34 6.97 51.53
CA ASP A 52 34.39 7.90 51.08
C ASP A 52 34.43 9.16 51.96
N ILE A 53 33.27 9.65 52.39
CA ILE A 53 33.17 10.83 53.25
C ILE A 53 33.56 10.54 54.69
N GLU A 54 33.13 9.39 55.22
CA GLU A 54 33.58 8.92 56.53
C GLU A 54 35.12 8.82 56.57
N ALA A 55 35.72 8.23 55.54
CA ALA A 55 37.16 8.12 55.41
C ALA A 55 37.86 9.48 55.28
N GLN A 56 37.32 10.39 54.46
CA GLN A 56 37.86 11.75 54.32
C GLN A 56 37.79 12.54 55.63
N LEU A 57 36.69 12.43 56.37
CA LEU A 57 36.54 13.15 57.63
C LEU A 57 37.47 12.58 58.70
N SER A 58 37.56 11.26 58.84
CA SER A 58 38.52 10.62 59.76
C SER A 58 39.96 10.99 59.40
N GLU A 59 40.33 11.05 58.12
CA GLU A 59 41.68 11.50 57.73
C GLU A 59 41.92 12.98 58.11
N ARG A 60 40.96 13.88 57.89
CA ARG A 60 41.09 15.29 58.31
C ARG A 60 41.20 15.44 59.83
N LEU A 61 40.46 14.65 60.61
CA LEU A 61 40.58 14.61 62.07
C LEU A 61 41.95 14.06 62.51
N ASN A 62 42.44 13.03 61.82
CA ASN A 62 43.78 12.50 62.05
C ASN A 62 44.89 13.50 61.70
N VAL A 63 44.69 14.34 60.69
CA VAL A 63 45.59 15.47 60.38
C VAL A 63 45.59 16.49 61.53
N ILE A 64 44.44 16.86 62.08
CA ILE A 64 44.35 17.75 63.26
C ILE A 64 45.14 17.16 64.43
N ALA A 65 44.93 15.87 64.72
CA ALA A 65 45.62 15.17 65.79
C ALA A 65 47.14 15.11 65.58
N ARG A 66 47.57 14.88 64.34
CA ARG A 66 48.99 14.85 63.95
C ARG A 66 49.62 16.22 64.07
N THR A 67 48.95 17.27 63.59
CA THR A 67 49.40 18.66 63.68
C THR A 67 49.65 19.06 65.14
N ALA A 68 48.73 18.73 66.04
CA ALA A 68 48.90 19.01 67.47
C ALA A 68 50.17 18.34 68.06
N LYS A 69 50.42 17.07 67.72
CA LYS A 69 51.62 16.33 68.14
C LYS A 69 52.90 16.90 67.52
N THR A 70 52.90 17.17 66.21
CA THR A 70 54.08 17.70 65.49
C THR A 70 54.51 19.06 66.04
N ILE A 71 53.55 19.94 66.32
CA ILE A 71 53.82 21.24 66.93
C ILE A 71 54.31 21.05 68.36
N GLY A 72 53.61 20.23 69.14
CA GLY A 72 53.93 20.06 70.55
C GLY A 72 55.31 19.45 70.79
N TYR A 73 55.78 18.57 69.90
CA TYR A 73 57.10 17.95 69.97
C TYR A 73 58.18 18.64 69.11
N SER A 74 57.87 19.79 68.50
CA SER A 74 58.87 20.60 67.81
C SER A 74 59.91 21.14 68.80
N THR A 75 61.19 21.02 68.45
CA THR A 75 62.32 21.50 69.27
C THR A 75 62.16 22.97 69.65
N SER A 76 61.71 23.82 68.72
CA SER A 76 61.53 25.26 68.96
C SER A 76 60.44 25.52 70.01
N VAL A 77 59.32 24.81 69.91
CA VAL A 77 58.17 24.95 70.83
C VAL A 77 58.54 24.40 72.22
N GLN A 78 59.15 23.21 72.28
CA GLN A 78 59.63 22.62 73.53
C GLN A 78 60.63 23.53 74.25
N ASN A 79 61.62 24.08 73.52
CA ASN A 79 62.64 24.97 74.09
C ASN A 79 62.08 26.32 74.57
N HIS A 80 61.06 26.86 73.90
CA HIS A 80 60.41 28.09 74.36
C HIS A 80 59.57 27.84 75.62
N CYS A 81 58.76 26.78 75.59
CA CYS A 81 57.74 26.52 76.61
C CYS A 81 58.32 25.94 77.91
N PHE A 82 59.37 25.12 77.82
CA PHE A 82 59.93 24.39 78.97
C PHE A 82 61.27 24.91 79.48
N SER A 83 61.85 25.98 78.92
CA SER A 83 63.12 26.52 79.44
C SER A 83 62.96 27.11 80.86
N VAL A 84 63.93 26.87 81.74
CA VAL A 84 63.96 27.40 83.12
C VAL A 84 64.35 28.88 83.17
N TYR A 85 65.11 29.37 82.19
CA TYR A 85 65.65 30.74 82.17
C TYR A 85 64.83 31.67 81.26
N SER A 86 64.40 32.82 81.79
CA SER A 86 63.59 33.80 81.06
C SER A 86 64.23 34.36 79.77
N PRO A 87 65.57 34.58 79.68
CA PRO A 87 66.18 35.07 78.44
C PRO A 87 66.13 34.04 77.29
N ASP A 88 66.26 32.74 77.61
CA ASP A 88 66.16 31.67 76.61
C ASP A 88 64.73 31.52 76.07
N ARG A 89 63.72 31.73 76.92
CA ARG A 89 62.31 31.79 76.48
C ARG A 89 62.10 32.91 75.47
N ILE A 90 62.61 34.11 75.76
CA ILE A 90 62.47 35.27 74.86
C ILE A 90 63.20 35.01 73.54
N ARG A 91 64.42 34.45 73.58
CA ARG A 91 65.22 34.14 72.37
C ARG A 91 64.54 33.12 71.46
N ASN A 92 63.92 32.09 72.03
CA ASN A 92 63.30 31.00 71.26
C ASN A 92 61.85 31.30 70.81
N ARG A 93 61.23 32.39 71.29
CA ARG A 93 59.84 32.75 70.97
C ARG A 93 59.57 32.91 69.47
N PRO A 94 60.40 33.62 68.67
CA PRO A 94 60.10 33.81 67.25
C PRO A 94 60.06 32.50 66.47
N ALA A 95 61.03 31.60 66.72
CA ALA A 95 61.09 30.30 66.06
C ALA A 95 59.94 29.37 66.48
N ALA A 96 59.49 29.44 67.75
CA ALA A 96 58.33 28.69 68.22
C ALA A 96 57.02 29.22 67.61
N PHE A 97 56.86 30.55 67.54
CA PHE A 97 55.71 31.19 66.92
C PHE A 97 55.61 30.85 65.44
N GLU A 98 56.72 30.90 64.69
CA GLU A 98 56.78 30.57 63.26
C GLU A 98 56.30 29.13 62.98
N VAL A 99 56.68 28.16 63.81
CA VAL A 99 56.22 26.77 63.69
C VAL A 99 54.69 26.69 63.85
N ILE A 100 54.13 27.39 64.83
CA ILE A 100 52.69 27.36 65.13
C ILE A 100 51.91 28.13 64.04
N SER A 101 52.36 29.32 63.63
CA SER A 101 51.70 30.14 62.61
C SER A 101 51.69 29.44 61.26
N ASN A 102 52.84 28.91 60.82
CA ASN A 102 52.93 28.20 59.54
C ASN A 102 52.06 26.94 59.56
N SER A 103 52.03 26.20 60.67
CA SER A 103 51.20 25.00 60.78
C SER A 103 49.70 25.31 60.76
N ALA A 104 49.27 26.45 61.32
CA ALA A 104 47.89 26.90 61.27
C ALA A 104 47.45 27.33 59.85
N GLU A 105 48.38 27.82 59.02
CA GLU A 105 48.08 28.27 57.64
C GLU A 105 48.04 27.12 56.62
N ILE A 106 48.65 25.96 56.91
CA ILE A 106 48.71 24.82 55.97
C ILE A 106 47.30 24.28 55.65
N TYR A 107 46.41 24.24 56.63
CA TYR A 107 45.10 23.62 56.49
C TYR A 107 43.98 24.66 56.67
N PRO A 108 43.10 24.86 55.67
CA PRO A 108 42.12 25.96 55.68
C PRO A 108 41.04 25.83 56.76
N TYR A 109 40.82 24.63 57.29
CA TYR A 109 39.91 24.36 58.39
C TYR A 109 40.53 24.62 59.77
N ILE A 110 41.86 24.66 59.90
CA ILE A 110 42.52 25.05 61.14
C ILE A 110 42.50 26.58 61.23
N ARG A 111 42.10 27.09 62.39
CA ARG A 111 41.85 28.52 62.60
C ARG A 111 42.83 29.14 63.57
N ASP A 112 43.18 28.39 64.60
CA ASP A 112 44.18 28.78 65.58
C ASP A 112 44.80 27.54 66.22
N ILE A 113 46.00 27.70 66.73
CA ILE A 113 46.69 26.65 67.48
C ILE A 113 47.26 27.26 68.74
N PHE A 114 46.85 26.72 69.88
CA PHE A 114 47.24 27.16 71.20
C PHE A 114 48.19 26.14 71.81
N PHE A 115 49.22 26.63 72.47
CA PHE A 115 50.09 25.83 73.30
C PHE A 115 50.09 26.42 74.71
N TYR A 116 49.69 25.64 75.71
CA TYR A 116 49.50 26.09 77.08
C TYR A 116 50.31 25.25 78.07
N VAL A 117 51.08 25.90 78.94
CA VAL A 117 51.92 25.27 79.96
C VAL A 117 51.40 25.67 81.36
N ASN A 118 51.47 24.75 82.33
CA ASN A 118 51.03 24.94 83.74
C ASN A 118 51.57 26.26 84.39
N SER A 119 52.66 26.84 83.91
CA SER A 119 53.20 28.13 84.39
C SER A 119 52.49 29.37 83.80
N HIS A 120 51.26 29.25 83.28
CA HIS A 120 50.53 30.31 82.58
C HIS A 120 51.29 30.89 81.38
N THR A 121 52.22 30.11 80.83
CA THR A 121 52.95 30.46 79.61
C THR A 121 52.19 29.86 78.45
N TYR A 122 51.81 30.69 77.49
CA TYR A 122 51.10 30.22 76.31
C TYR A 122 51.63 30.87 75.03
N LEU A 123 51.56 30.08 73.96
CA LEU A 123 51.77 30.51 72.58
C LEU A 123 50.47 30.29 71.80
N TYR A 124 50.21 31.15 70.84
CA TYR A 124 49.07 31.07 69.93
C TYR A 124 49.53 31.44 68.52
N SER A 125 48.85 30.98 67.47
CA SER A 125 49.08 31.52 66.12
C SER A 125 48.39 32.86 65.93
N SER A 126 47.24 33.09 66.57
CA SER A 126 46.52 34.37 66.53
C SER A 126 45.96 34.79 67.90
N GLU A 127 45.80 36.10 68.11
CA GLU A 127 45.16 36.64 69.33
C GLU A 127 43.63 36.56 69.27
N VAL A 128 43.07 36.35 68.08
CA VAL A 128 41.62 36.48 67.81
C VAL A 128 40.81 35.50 68.67
N TYR A 129 41.31 34.28 68.87
CA TYR A 129 40.56 33.21 69.52
C TYR A 129 41.06 32.87 70.93
N THR A 130 42.01 33.63 71.47
CA THR A 130 42.62 33.37 72.79
C THR A 130 41.59 33.34 73.92
N ASN A 131 40.63 34.27 73.92
CA ASN A 131 39.58 34.31 74.95
C ASN A 131 38.64 33.09 74.86
N VAL A 132 38.38 32.62 73.64
CA VAL A 132 37.56 31.43 73.39
C VAL A 132 38.27 30.20 73.97
N PHE A 133 39.55 30.04 73.63
CA PHE A 133 40.38 28.95 74.13
C PHE A 133 40.50 28.95 75.66
N LEU A 134 40.82 30.09 76.28
CA LEU A 134 40.98 30.17 77.74
C LEU A 134 39.66 29.88 78.48
N SER A 135 38.54 30.34 77.94
CA SER A 135 37.21 30.05 78.48
C SER A 135 36.93 28.54 78.41
N ASP A 136 37.14 27.91 77.26
CA ASP A 136 36.92 26.46 77.09
C ASP A 136 37.87 25.60 77.94
N LEU A 137 39.14 26.00 78.00
CA LEU A 137 40.16 25.37 78.86
C LEU A 137 39.73 25.37 80.34
N SER A 138 39.17 26.48 80.82
CA SER A 138 38.69 26.60 82.19
C SER A 138 37.45 25.74 82.47
N LYS A 139 36.53 25.60 81.50
CA LYS A 139 35.36 24.71 81.62
C LYS A 139 35.77 23.25 81.80
N HIS A 140 36.84 22.83 81.14
CA HIS A 140 37.40 21.50 81.27
C HIS A 140 38.32 21.32 82.51
N GLY A 141 38.48 22.36 83.35
CA GLY A 141 39.34 22.30 84.55
C GLY A 141 40.83 22.24 84.25
N LEU A 142 41.25 22.48 83.00
CA LEU A 142 42.62 22.33 82.53
C LEU A 142 43.48 23.57 82.71
N SER A 143 42.90 24.66 83.21
CA SER A 143 43.62 25.91 83.52
C SER A 143 44.46 25.84 84.79
N GLU A 144 44.12 24.96 85.73
CA GLU A 144 44.82 24.84 87.02
C GLU A 144 45.73 23.60 87.08
N ASN A 145 45.33 22.50 86.44
CA ASN A 145 46.09 21.27 86.39
C ASN A 145 45.92 20.57 85.04
N ILE A 146 46.99 20.57 84.23
CA ILE A 146 47.04 19.83 82.97
C ILE A 146 47.22 18.34 83.28
N GLN A 147 46.13 17.61 83.53
CA GLN A 147 46.15 16.15 83.70
C GLN A 147 44.99 15.48 82.95
N PHE A 148 45.32 14.82 81.84
CA PHE A 148 44.40 13.97 81.07
C PHE A 148 45.19 13.03 80.15
N GLU A 149 44.90 11.73 80.17
CA GLU A 149 45.75 10.75 79.49
C GLU A 149 45.49 10.67 77.98
N GLU A 150 44.22 10.78 77.58
CA GLU A 150 43.81 10.62 76.18
C GLU A 150 43.40 11.96 75.57
N PRO A 151 43.84 12.25 74.33
CA PRO A 151 43.40 13.45 73.63
C PRO A 151 41.89 13.40 73.37
N PHE A 152 41.25 14.57 73.36
CA PHE A 152 39.80 14.68 73.18
C PHE A 152 39.39 15.94 72.41
N PHE A 153 38.17 15.92 71.89
CA PHE A 153 37.54 17.09 71.26
C PHE A 153 36.64 17.80 72.28
N SER A 154 36.67 19.13 72.28
CA SER A 154 35.78 19.97 73.10
C SER A 154 34.29 19.74 72.77
N GLU A 155 33.41 20.34 73.55
CA GLU A 155 32.04 20.59 73.10
C GLU A 155 32.04 21.62 71.94
N PRO A 156 31.00 21.64 71.08
CA PRO A 156 30.91 22.60 69.98
C PRO A 156 30.84 24.05 70.52
N ILE A 157 31.71 24.90 69.98
CA ILE A 157 31.79 26.32 70.30
C ILE A 157 31.26 27.11 69.11
N TYR A 158 30.19 27.88 69.31
CA TYR A 158 29.59 28.67 68.23
C TYR A 158 30.16 30.08 68.23
N LEU A 159 30.81 30.48 67.15
CA LEU A 159 31.36 31.83 66.97
C LEU A 159 30.76 32.48 65.73
N ILE A 160 30.72 33.82 65.72
CA ILE A 160 30.29 34.57 64.54
C ILE A 160 31.50 34.72 63.61
N ASN A 161 31.42 34.16 62.41
CA ASN A 161 32.48 34.25 61.42
C ASN A 161 32.55 35.65 60.77
N LYS A 162 33.54 35.88 59.89
CA LYS A 162 33.72 37.15 59.17
C LYS A 162 32.50 37.54 58.29
N ALA A 163 31.68 36.56 57.90
CA ALA A 163 30.45 36.75 57.13
C ALA A 163 29.20 36.97 58.00
N LYS A 164 29.37 37.17 59.32
CA LYS A 164 28.29 37.34 60.30
C LYS A 164 27.36 36.12 60.46
N GLN A 165 27.83 34.94 60.10
CA GLN A 165 27.10 33.68 60.30
C GLN A 165 27.62 32.99 61.57
N LEU A 166 26.70 32.34 62.30
CA LEU A 166 27.04 31.52 63.46
C LEU A 166 27.62 30.19 62.97
N THR A 167 28.90 29.94 63.22
CA THR A 167 29.59 28.74 62.76
C THR A 167 30.12 27.92 63.94
N PRO A 168 30.01 26.59 63.89
CA PRO A 168 30.52 25.71 64.94
C PRO A 168 32.01 25.48 64.79
N TYR A 169 32.71 25.53 65.92
CA TYR A 169 34.13 25.22 66.06
C TYR A 169 34.32 24.13 67.11
N PHE A 170 35.38 23.36 66.96
CA PHE A 170 35.84 22.43 67.98
C PHE A 170 37.31 22.70 68.28
N ILE A 171 37.72 22.37 69.51
CA ILE A 171 39.10 22.37 69.93
C ILE A 171 39.52 20.92 70.15
N TYR A 172 40.58 20.50 69.46
CA TYR A 172 41.23 19.24 69.75
C TYR A 172 42.34 19.44 70.77
N TYR A 173 42.22 18.80 71.93
CA TYR A 173 43.18 18.88 73.04
C TYR A 173 44.14 17.68 73.00
N ALA A 174 45.43 17.96 72.83
CA ALA A 174 46.49 16.96 72.93
C ALA A 174 47.38 17.20 74.16
N PRO A 175 47.60 16.19 75.01
CA PRO A 175 48.55 16.29 76.10
C PRO A 175 49.98 16.20 75.53
N ILE A 176 50.83 17.13 75.94
CA ILE A 176 52.22 17.21 75.49
C ILE A 176 53.15 17.00 76.67
N ASN A 177 54.04 16.04 76.52
CA ASN A 177 55.07 15.74 77.48
C ASN A 177 56.30 16.61 77.24
N ASP A 178 56.97 16.95 78.33
CA ASP A 178 58.29 17.56 78.30
C ASP A 178 59.33 16.48 77.95
N VAL A 179 59.77 16.49 76.70
CA VAL A 179 60.70 15.47 76.15
C VAL A 179 62.08 15.54 76.80
N TYR A 180 62.47 16.74 77.24
CA TYR A 180 63.80 16.99 77.79
C TYR A 180 63.83 16.90 79.33
N GLY A 181 62.67 16.70 79.98
CA GLY A 181 62.54 16.56 81.43
C GLY A 181 62.92 17.81 82.23
N ILE A 182 62.88 18.98 81.59
CA ILE A 182 63.35 20.26 82.12
C ILE A 182 62.39 20.81 83.21
N VAL A 183 61.09 20.69 83.00
CA VAL A 183 60.01 21.17 83.89
C VAL A 183 59.50 20.06 84.80
N THR A 184 59.40 18.83 84.30
CA THR A 184 58.85 17.71 85.09
C THR A 184 59.82 17.11 86.10
N ARG A 185 61.10 17.51 86.08
CA ARG A 185 62.17 17.01 86.98
C ARG A 185 62.20 15.48 87.07
N GLY A 186 61.99 14.81 85.94
CA GLY A 186 61.97 13.34 85.84
C GLY A 186 60.69 12.64 86.32
N LYS A 187 59.61 13.37 86.62
CA LYS A 187 58.28 12.77 86.84
C LYS A 187 57.53 12.62 85.51
N SER A 188 56.89 11.47 85.28
CA SER A 188 56.01 11.27 84.13
C SER A 188 54.69 12.01 84.35
N GLY A 189 54.29 12.87 83.40
CA GLY A 189 53.04 13.61 83.45
C GLY A 189 52.99 14.71 82.39
N ASN A 190 51.77 15.05 81.97
CA ASN A 190 51.55 16.09 80.96
C ASN A 190 52.11 17.42 81.45
N ALA A 191 53.01 18.02 80.64
CA ALA A 191 53.65 19.27 80.98
C ALA A 191 52.99 20.47 80.29
N ALA A 192 52.33 20.21 79.15
CA ALA A 192 51.63 21.21 78.36
C ALA A 192 50.43 20.61 77.61
N ILE A 193 49.66 21.50 77.01
CA ILE A 193 48.54 21.21 76.11
C ILE A 193 48.84 21.84 74.77
N CYS A 194 48.69 21.08 73.70
CA CYS A 194 48.53 21.62 72.36
C CYS A 194 47.05 21.51 71.98
N ALA A 195 46.41 22.65 71.76
CA ALA A 195 45.00 22.75 71.42
C ALA A 195 44.85 23.32 70.00
N VAL A 196 44.17 22.59 69.13
CA VAL A 196 43.95 23.01 67.73
C VAL A 196 42.49 23.40 67.57
N LEU A 197 42.23 24.68 67.31
CA LEU A 197 40.90 25.20 67.00
C LEU A 197 40.66 25.07 65.50
N PHE A 198 39.56 24.43 65.13
CA PHE A 198 39.19 24.26 63.73
C PHE A 198 37.71 24.54 63.50
N ASP A 199 37.42 25.00 62.27
CA ASP A 199 36.10 25.35 61.77
C ASP A 199 35.46 24.12 61.11
N VAL A 200 34.31 23.72 61.63
CA VAL A 200 33.56 22.54 61.18
C VAL A 200 33.05 22.73 59.76
N ASP A 201 32.54 23.90 59.39
CA ASP A 201 31.97 24.13 58.05
C ASP A 201 33.07 24.02 56.98
N SER A 202 34.27 24.50 57.30
CA SER A 202 35.46 24.35 56.44
C SER A 202 35.98 22.91 56.41
N LEU A 203 35.77 22.13 57.48
CA LEU A 203 36.07 20.70 57.54
C LEU A 203 35.18 19.88 56.61
N PHE A 204 33.98 20.38 56.29
CA PHE A 204 33.00 19.73 55.40
C PHE A 204 32.91 20.32 54.00
N GLN A 205 33.82 21.21 53.57
CA GLN A 205 33.79 21.66 52.17
C GLN A 205 34.02 20.48 51.22
N VAL A 206 32.95 20.12 50.51
CA VAL A 206 32.86 19.04 49.53
C VAL A 206 33.02 19.60 48.11
N HIS A 207 33.54 18.79 47.18
CA HIS A 207 33.67 19.13 45.77
C HIS A 207 32.32 19.53 45.14
N GLU A 208 32.33 20.34 44.08
CA GLU A 208 31.11 20.88 43.43
C GLU A 208 30.13 19.82 42.92
N ASP A 209 30.60 18.60 42.64
CA ASP A 209 29.76 17.49 42.14
C ASP A 209 28.82 16.88 43.23
N ASP A 210 29.06 17.15 44.52
CA ASP A 210 28.29 16.58 45.63
C ASP A 210 27.13 17.47 46.13
N LYS A 211 26.78 18.55 45.39
CA LYS A 211 25.65 19.44 45.73
C LYS A 211 24.28 18.73 45.75
N LYS A 212 24.18 17.48 45.30
CA LYS A 212 22.94 16.69 45.36
C LYS A 212 22.76 15.94 46.70
N VAL A 213 23.84 15.72 47.46
CA VAL A 213 23.80 15.00 48.73
C VAL A 213 23.88 15.99 49.89
N ILE A 214 23.00 15.83 50.86
CA ILE A 214 22.99 16.63 52.08
C ILE A 214 23.71 15.84 53.18
N TYR A 215 24.72 16.44 53.79
CA TYR A 215 25.47 15.89 54.91
C TYR A 215 25.12 16.69 56.16
N ALA A 216 24.86 16.00 57.27
CA ALA A 216 24.62 16.62 58.56
C ALA A 216 25.54 15.99 59.62
N LEU A 217 26.20 16.83 60.39
CA LEU A 217 26.98 16.43 61.56
C LEU A 217 26.11 16.51 62.81
N ILE A 218 26.10 15.42 63.58
CA ILE A 218 25.41 15.31 64.86
C ILE A 218 26.45 15.01 65.95
N TYR A 219 26.37 15.74 67.06
CA TYR A 219 27.17 15.50 68.26
C TYR A 219 26.24 15.45 69.47
N ASN A 220 26.30 14.36 70.26
CA ASN A 220 25.43 14.14 71.43
C ASN A 220 23.95 14.45 71.16
N ASP A 221 23.40 13.86 70.10
CA ASP A 221 22.00 14.05 69.66
C ASP A 221 21.60 15.51 69.35
N ARG A 222 22.58 16.38 69.03
CA ARG A 222 22.36 17.74 68.57
C ARG A 222 22.92 17.93 67.17
N PHE A 223 22.13 18.58 66.31
CA PHE A 223 22.58 19.02 65.00
C PHE A 223 23.63 20.13 65.14
N ILE A 224 24.77 19.96 64.44
CA ILE A 224 25.90 20.88 64.51
C ILE A 224 26.01 21.71 63.24
N SER A 225 26.17 21.05 62.10
CA SER A 225 26.39 21.70 60.81
C SER A 225 25.92 20.83 59.66
N SER A 226 25.65 21.45 58.51
CA SER A 226 25.36 20.78 57.24
C SER A 226 26.01 21.51 56.07
N ASN A 227 26.30 20.78 54.99
CA ASN A 227 26.77 21.38 53.74
C ASN A 227 25.68 22.19 53.00
N GLN A 228 24.41 22.06 53.38
CA GLN A 228 23.28 22.78 52.80
C GLN A 228 22.36 23.33 53.90
N GLU A 229 21.50 24.28 53.56
CA GLU A 229 20.45 24.72 54.48
C GLU A 229 19.44 23.59 54.71
N VAL A 230 19.25 23.24 55.97
CA VAL A 230 18.33 22.18 56.42
C VAL A 230 17.30 22.81 57.34
N ASP A 231 16.02 22.63 57.04
CA ASP A 231 14.91 23.11 57.86
C ASP A 231 14.75 22.31 59.17
N GLU A 232 13.99 22.87 60.12
CA GLU A 232 13.78 22.27 61.44
C GLU A 232 13.11 20.89 61.38
N GLU A 233 12.25 20.63 60.39
CA GLU A 233 11.59 19.35 60.21
C GLU A 233 12.56 18.26 59.74
N LYS A 234 13.44 18.57 58.78
CA LYS A 234 14.52 17.67 58.35
C LYS A 234 15.49 17.42 59.49
N ILE A 235 15.83 18.44 60.30
CA ILE A 235 16.66 18.25 61.50
C ILE A 235 15.99 17.27 62.47
N ALA A 236 14.69 17.40 62.73
CA ALA A 236 13.95 16.46 63.58
C ALA A 236 13.98 15.03 63.01
N HIS A 237 13.83 14.86 61.70
CA HIS A 237 13.97 13.56 61.04
C HIS A 237 15.38 12.99 61.16
N ILE A 238 16.42 13.81 60.96
CA ILE A 238 17.82 13.41 61.07
C ILE A 238 18.16 12.91 62.48
N LEU A 239 17.67 13.59 63.50
CA LEU A 239 17.88 13.22 64.91
C LEU A 239 17.09 11.96 65.30
N ALA A 240 15.92 11.74 64.70
CA ALA A 240 15.08 10.56 64.95
C ALA A 240 15.48 9.30 64.15
N LEU A 241 16.52 9.38 63.30
CA LEU A 241 16.99 8.23 62.52
C LEU A 241 17.61 7.14 63.42
N GLU A 242 16.94 5.99 63.49
CA GLU A 242 17.50 4.76 64.05
C GLU A 242 18.65 4.23 63.17
N GLU A 243 19.65 3.58 63.78
CA GLU A 243 20.73 2.94 63.04
C GLU A 243 20.16 1.93 62.02
N GLY A 244 20.46 2.15 60.73
CA GLY A 244 20.00 1.30 59.64
C GLY A 244 18.67 1.72 59.00
N GLN A 245 18.03 2.81 59.43
CA GLN A 245 16.85 3.37 58.76
C GLN A 245 17.23 3.95 57.38
N ARG A 246 16.67 3.39 56.31
CA ARG A 246 17.15 3.61 54.93
C ARG A 246 16.46 4.71 54.14
N SER A 247 15.32 5.22 54.63
CA SER A 247 14.63 6.32 53.96
C SER A 247 13.57 6.99 54.84
N PHE A 248 13.32 8.28 54.59
CA PHE A 248 12.16 9.01 55.09
C PHE A 248 11.51 9.83 53.96
N ARG A 249 10.32 10.38 54.20
CA ARG A 249 9.65 11.29 53.27
C ARG A 249 9.49 12.65 53.92
N HIS A 250 9.82 13.70 53.16
CA HIS A 250 9.61 15.09 53.54
C HIS A 250 9.17 15.87 52.31
N GLU A 251 8.14 16.72 52.44
CA GLU A 251 7.55 17.49 51.34
C GLU A 251 7.26 16.66 50.07
N ASN A 252 6.74 15.44 50.24
CA ASN A 252 6.43 14.50 49.15
C ASN A 252 7.66 13.96 48.38
N ILE A 253 8.87 14.30 48.80
CA ILE A 253 10.13 13.76 48.30
C ILE A 253 10.61 12.67 49.24
N LYS A 254 10.97 11.51 48.70
CA LYS A 254 11.61 10.44 49.46
C LYS A 254 13.11 10.69 49.48
N TYR A 255 13.69 10.68 50.66
CA TYR A 255 15.12 10.77 50.88
C TYR A 255 15.67 9.41 51.30
N LEU A 256 16.81 9.04 50.76
CA LEU A 256 17.58 7.88 51.18
C LEU A 256 18.61 8.33 52.20
N THR A 257 18.77 7.55 53.27
CA THR A 257 19.54 7.95 54.44
C THR A 257 20.58 6.92 54.83
N TYR A 258 21.76 7.41 55.20
CA TYR A 258 22.84 6.62 55.79
C TYR A 258 23.38 7.37 57.00
N SER A 259 23.69 6.64 58.06
CA SER A 259 24.28 7.21 59.28
C SER A 259 25.48 6.39 59.72
N ALA A 260 26.59 7.04 60.00
CA ALA A 260 27.79 6.43 60.56
C ALA A 260 28.30 7.23 61.76
N VAL A 261 28.88 6.55 62.74
CA VAL A 261 29.50 7.17 63.91
C VAL A 261 31.01 7.04 63.79
N ILE A 262 31.72 8.16 63.80
CA ILE A 262 33.19 8.18 63.82
C ILE A 262 33.65 7.79 65.23
N PRO A 263 34.39 6.66 65.39
CA PRO A 263 34.82 6.19 66.70
C PRO A 263 35.72 7.19 67.44
N GLU A 264 36.58 7.92 66.71
CA GLU A 264 37.61 8.81 67.25
C GLU A 264 37.02 10.07 67.93
N SER A 265 35.87 10.55 67.47
CA SER A 265 35.26 11.81 67.93
C SER A 265 33.86 11.67 68.53
N LYS A 266 33.26 10.47 68.43
CA LYS A 266 31.84 10.20 68.73
C LYS A 266 30.86 11.00 67.87
N TRP A 267 31.33 11.51 66.74
CA TRP A 267 30.50 12.28 65.82
C TRP A 267 29.65 11.35 64.97
N LYS A 268 28.35 11.63 64.84
CA LYS A 268 27.45 10.92 63.94
C LYS A 268 27.26 11.75 62.67
N ILE A 269 27.65 11.20 61.53
CA ILE A 269 27.40 11.79 60.21
C ILE A 269 26.12 11.17 59.66
N VAL A 270 25.24 12.01 59.13
CA VAL A 270 24.05 11.58 58.39
C VAL A 270 24.11 12.12 56.97
N CYS A 271 24.08 11.21 56.00
CA CYS A 271 23.99 11.49 54.58
C CYS A 271 22.53 11.35 54.13
N MET A 272 22.05 12.27 53.29
CA MET A 272 20.72 12.24 52.71
C MET A 272 20.77 12.52 51.22
N LEU A 273 20.15 11.65 50.43
CA LEU A 273 20.04 11.81 48.98
C LEU A 273 18.57 11.78 48.55
N PRO A 274 18.04 12.84 47.90
CA PRO A 274 16.68 12.84 47.41
C PRO A 274 16.52 11.90 46.20
N GLU A 275 15.46 11.06 46.22
CA GLU A 275 15.23 10.00 45.22
C GLU A 275 15.06 10.57 43.80
N ASN A 276 14.52 11.79 43.67
CA ASN A 276 14.35 12.47 42.39
C ASN A 276 15.68 12.86 41.72
N SER A 277 16.72 13.18 42.49
CA SER A 277 18.05 13.47 41.94
C SER A 277 18.72 12.25 41.32
N VAL A 278 18.35 11.05 41.77
CA VAL A 278 18.76 9.80 41.12
C VAL A 278 17.95 9.55 39.85
N LEU A 279 16.67 9.96 39.82
CA LEU A 279 15.84 9.83 38.62
C LEU A 279 16.35 10.69 37.45
N GLU A 280 16.99 11.83 37.73
CA GLU A 280 17.64 12.65 36.70
C GLU A 280 18.80 11.91 36.03
N ASP A 281 19.63 11.18 36.76
CA ASP A 281 20.76 10.45 36.17
C ASP A 281 20.31 9.29 35.25
N LEU A 282 19.02 8.93 35.27
CA LEU A 282 18.40 7.92 34.39
C LEU A 282 18.05 8.44 32.98
N PHE A 283 18.36 9.70 32.63
CA PHE A 283 18.11 10.24 31.29
C PHE A 283 18.75 9.39 30.17
N SER A 284 19.89 8.75 30.43
CA SER A 284 20.54 7.82 29.50
C SER A 284 19.69 6.56 29.23
N THR A 285 19.02 6.04 30.27
CA THR A 285 18.10 4.90 30.19
C THR A 285 16.81 5.27 29.45
N ARG A 286 16.38 6.53 29.54
CA ARG A 286 15.26 7.05 28.74
C ARG A 286 15.60 7.10 27.25
N ASN A 287 16.80 7.55 26.88
CA ASN A 287 17.16 7.69 25.47
C ASN A 287 17.33 6.34 24.75
N SER A 288 17.90 5.34 25.42
CA SER A 288 17.99 3.97 24.88
C SER A 288 16.60 3.36 24.65
N LEU A 289 15.62 3.66 25.51
CA LEU A 289 14.22 3.27 25.31
C LEU A 289 13.60 3.91 24.06
N PHE A 290 13.80 5.21 23.84
CA PHE A 290 13.31 5.86 22.63
C PHE A 290 13.85 5.20 21.36
N ILE A 291 15.13 4.83 21.35
CA ILE A 291 15.76 4.13 20.21
C ILE A 291 15.12 2.76 19.98
N ILE A 292 14.90 1.96 21.04
CA ILE A 292 14.27 0.64 20.94
C ILE A 292 12.83 0.74 20.42
N ILE A 293 12.05 1.73 20.89
CA ILE A 293 10.68 1.98 20.42
C ILE A 293 10.68 2.37 18.95
N ILE A 294 11.57 3.27 18.52
CA ILE A 294 11.68 3.68 17.11
C ILE A 294 12.02 2.49 16.22
N LEU A 295 13.05 1.72 16.57
CA LEU A 295 13.45 0.51 15.83
C LEU A 295 12.31 -0.51 15.75
N GLY A 296 11.62 -0.73 16.87
CA GLY A 296 10.45 -1.60 16.94
C GLY A 296 9.30 -1.17 16.04
N THR A 297 9.00 0.13 16.04
CA THR A 297 7.96 0.71 15.19
C THR A 297 8.31 0.54 13.72
N ILE A 298 9.57 0.76 13.34
CA ILE A 298 10.06 0.54 11.97
C ILE A 298 9.87 -0.93 11.55
N ILE A 299 10.22 -1.89 12.42
CA ILE A 299 10.06 -3.33 12.13
C ILE A 299 8.58 -3.70 11.94
N ILE A 300 7.69 -3.23 12.82
CA ILE A 300 6.24 -3.48 12.72
C ILE A 300 5.69 -2.91 11.41
N VAL A 301 6.07 -1.68 11.05
CA VAL A 301 5.66 -1.04 9.79
C VAL A 301 6.17 -1.82 8.58
N LEU A 302 7.41 -2.29 8.58
CA LEU A 302 7.97 -3.13 7.51
C LEU A 302 7.23 -4.46 7.36
N LEU A 303 6.97 -5.17 8.46
CA LEU A 303 6.19 -6.42 8.45
C LEU A 303 4.77 -6.18 7.92
N MET A 304 4.12 -5.10 8.33
CA MET A 304 2.78 -4.76 7.87
C MET A 304 2.76 -4.42 6.37
N MET A 305 3.75 -3.66 5.88
CA MET A 305 3.91 -3.38 4.45
C MET A 305 4.12 -4.65 3.62
N MET A 306 4.87 -5.64 4.11
CA MET A 306 5.05 -6.93 3.43
C MET A 306 3.72 -7.69 3.30
N VAL A 307 2.92 -7.73 4.36
CA VAL A 307 1.60 -8.37 4.36
C VAL A 307 0.67 -7.67 3.37
N VAL A 308 0.56 -6.35 3.43
CA VAL A 308 -0.27 -5.55 2.52
C VAL A 308 0.13 -5.77 1.06
N ARG A 309 1.42 -5.67 0.70
CA ARG A 309 1.88 -5.90 -0.68
C ARG A 309 1.56 -7.31 -1.18
N SER A 310 1.66 -8.32 -0.32
CA SER A 310 1.32 -9.70 -0.70
C SER A 310 -0.17 -9.88 -1.00
N ILE A 311 -1.04 -9.22 -0.23
CA ILE A 311 -2.48 -9.28 -0.43
C ILE A 311 -2.85 -8.48 -1.68
N SER A 312 -2.43 -7.22 -1.77
CA SER A 312 -2.76 -6.32 -2.87
C SER A 312 -2.31 -6.87 -4.23
N SER A 313 -1.12 -7.46 -4.32
CA SER A 313 -0.66 -8.08 -5.57
C SER A 313 -1.55 -9.25 -6.02
N SER A 314 -2.02 -10.06 -5.07
CA SER A 314 -2.90 -11.21 -5.38
C SER A 314 -4.31 -10.75 -5.78
N VAL A 315 -4.84 -9.71 -5.13
CA VAL A 315 -6.15 -9.13 -5.45
C VAL A 315 -6.12 -8.43 -6.82
N ASN A 316 -5.10 -7.61 -7.08
CA ASN A 316 -4.97 -6.90 -8.35
C ASN A 316 -4.84 -7.85 -9.54
N ALA A 317 -4.20 -9.02 -9.36
CA ALA A 317 -4.13 -10.04 -10.39
C ALA A 317 -5.53 -10.56 -10.77
N ILE A 318 -6.38 -10.86 -9.78
CA ILE A 318 -7.77 -11.29 -10.01
C ILE A 318 -8.57 -10.18 -10.70
N ILE A 319 -8.46 -8.93 -10.22
CA ILE A 319 -9.18 -7.80 -10.83
C ILE A 319 -8.78 -7.61 -12.30
N THR A 320 -7.48 -7.72 -12.59
CA THR A 320 -6.98 -7.60 -13.97
C THR A 320 -7.53 -8.72 -14.85
N ASP A 321 -7.51 -9.95 -14.35
CA ASP A 321 -8.04 -11.10 -15.08
C ASP A 321 -9.55 -10.94 -15.33
N VAL A 322 -10.33 -10.48 -14.34
CA VAL A 322 -11.77 -10.20 -14.49
C VAL A 322 -12.03 -9.11 -15.52
N ASN A 323 -11.31 -7.99 -15.46
CA ASN A 323 -11.47 -6.88 -16.41
C ASN A 323 -11.05 -7.26 -17.83
N ALA A 324 -10.18 -8.25 -17.99
CA ALA A 324 -9.74 -8.77 -19.28
C ALA A 324 -10.66 -9.86 -19.85
N LEU A 325 -11.75 -10.24 -19.15
CA LEU A 325 -12.74 -11.18 -19.66
C LEU A 325 -13.66 -10.49 -20.66
N ASP A 326 -13.55 -10.87 -21.93
CA ASP A 326 -14.57 -10.58 -22.94
C ASP A 326 -15.62 -11.69 -22.96
N LEU A 327 -16.84 -11.36 -22.54
CA LEU A 327 -17.98 -12.29 -22.48
C LEU A 327 -18.39 -12.84 -23.86
N LYS A 328 -17.95 -12.22 -24.97
CA LYS A 328 -18.31 -12.66 -26.32
C LYS A 328 -17.37 -13.71 -26.90
N SER A 329 -16.16 -13.90 -26.36
CA SER A 329 -15.16 -14.78 -26.99
C SER A 329 -14.08 -15.38 -26.08
N SER A 330 -14.13 -15.18 -24.76
CA SER A 330 -12.97 -15.49 -23.92
C SER A 330 -12.93 -16.94 -23.42
N ASN A 331 -11.99 -17.72 -23.96
CA ASN A 331 -11.51 -18.97 -23.36
C ASN A 331 -10.58 -18.74 -22.16
N LYS A 332 -10.42 -17.49 -21.70
CA LYS A 332 -9.55 -17.16 -20.56
C LYS A 332 -10.23 -17.55 -19.25
N ARG A 333 -9.41 -18.00 -18.31
CA ARG A 333 -9.80 -18.31 -16.93
C ARG A 333 -9.00 -17.44 -15.99
N ILE A 334 -9.56 -17.15 -14.83
CA ILE A 334 -8.87 -16.37 -13.80
C ILE A 334 -7.74 -17.23 -13.24
N ARG A 335 -6.55 -16.64 -13.10
CA ARG A 335 -5.38 -17.31 -12.52
C ARG A 335 -5.66 -17.73 -11.07
N CYS A 336 -5.17 -18.90 -10.69
CA CYS A 336 -5.24 -19.33 -9.29
C CYS A 336 -4.43 -18.36 -8.42
N ALA A 337 -5.11 -17.73 -7.47
CA ALA A 337 -4.47 -16.87 -6.50
C ALA A 337 -3.46 -17.67 -5.64
N LYS A 338 -2.46 -17.00 -5.08
CA LYS A 338 -1.49 -17.65 -4.18
C LYS A 338 -2.03 -17.84 -2.76
N LEU A 339 -2.95 -16.96 -2.33
CA LEU A 339 -3.58 -16.99 -1.01
C LEU A 339 -4.77 -17.96 -1.01
N LEU A 340 -4.89 -18.76 0.05
CA LEU A 340 -5.89 -19.83 0.14
C LEU A 340 -7.33 -19.31 0.01
N GLU A 341 -7.65 -18.21 0.67
CA GLU A 341 -8.99 -17.61 0.63
C GLU A 341 -9.34 -17.07 -0.76
N LEU A 342 -8.34 -16.54 -1.47
CA LEU A 342 -8.50 -16.05 -2.84
C LEU A 342 -8.51 -17.19 -3.88
N GLN A 343 -7.88 -18.33 -3.60
CA GLN A 343 -7.98 -19.52 -4.46
C GLN A 343 -9.42 -19.99 -4.55
N LEU A 344 -10.11 -20.08 -3.41
CA LEU A 344 -11.52 -20.46 -3.38
C LEU A 344 -12.37 -19.50 -4.23
N LEU A 345 -12.06 -18.21 -4.19
CA LEU A 345 -12.75 -17.21 -5.02
C LEU A 345 -12.47 -17.42 -6.51
N SER A 346 -11.19 -17.56 -6.92
CA SER A 346 -10.81 -17.85 -8.31
C SER A 346 -11.50 -19.11 -8.84
N ASP A 347 -11.54 -20.19 -8.05
CA ASP A 347 -12.17 -21.46 -8.43
C ASP A 347 -13.68 -21.30 -8.62
N ARG A 348 -14.36 -20.56 -7.72
CA ARG A 348 -15.79 -20.28 -7.83
C ARG A 348 -16.12 -19.44 -9.07
N ILE A 349 -15.30 -18.44 -9.39
CA ILE A 349 -15.51 -17.63 -10.59
C ILE A 349 -15.27 -18.47 -11.84
N ASN A 350 -14.23 -19.31 -11.88
CA ASN A 350 -13.98 -20.20 -13.02
C ASN A 350 -15.14 -21.18 -13.24
N GLN A 351 -15.72 -21.76 -12.17
CA GLN A 351 -16.94 -22.58 -12.28
C GLN A 351 -18.13 -21.80 -12.86
N MET A 352 -18.26 -20.51 -12.52
CA MET A 352 -19.31 -19.65 -13.09
C MET A 352 -19.05 -19.38 -14.57
N LEU A 353 -17.80 -19.14 -14.98
CA LEU A 353 -17.43 -18.97 -16.39
C LEU A 353 -17.73 -20.22 -17.22
N ASP A 354 -17.45 -21.42 -16.69
CA ASP A 354 -17.79 -22.68 -17.36
C ASP A 354 -19.31 -22.84 -17.57
N ARG A 355 -20.12 -22.40 -16.59
CA ARG A 355 -21.60 -22.40 -16.70
C ARG A 355 -22.09 -21.40 -17.75
N ILE A 356 -21.49 -20.21 -17.81
CA ILE A 356 -21.83 -19.21 -18.82
C ILE A 356 -21.48 -19.74 -20.21
N GLU A 357 -20.28 -20.28 -20.41
CA GLU A 357 -19.86 -20.82 -21.70
C GLU A 357 -20.78 -21.95 -22.20
N THR A 358 -21.15 -22.88 -21.30
CA THR A 358 -22.07 -23.96 -21.64
C THR A 358 -23.48 -23.46 -21.92
N ALA A 359 -23.96 -22.42 -21.23
CA ALA A 359 -25.25 -21.78 -21.51
C ALA A 359 -25.25 -21.09 -22.88
N THR A 360 -24.22 -20.29 -23.20
CA THR A 360 -24.09 -19.60 -24.49
C THR A 360 -24.02 -20.59 -25.65
N LYS A 361 -23.27 -21.70 -25.50
CA LYS A 361 -23.22 -22.77 -26.52
C LYS A 361 -24.59 -23.40 -26.76
N LYS A 362 -25.36 -23.65 -25.70
CA LYS A 362 -26.73 -24.19 -25.82
C LYS A 362 -27.67 -23.20 -26.51
N GLU A 363 -27.57 -21.92 -26.17
CA GLU A 363 -28.36 -20.86 -26.81
C GLU A 363 -28.06 -20.76 -28.31
N GLN A 364 -26.79 -20.73 -28.70
CA GLN A 364 -26.38 -20.73 -30.11
C GLN A 364 -26.88 -21.96 -30.87
N GLN A 365 -26.79 -23.15 -30.26
CA GLN A 365 -27.32 -24.39 -30.84
C GLN A 365 -28.85 -24.33 -31.01
N ALA A 366 -29.56 -23.79 -30.03
CA ALA A 366 -31.01 -23.63 -30.11
C ALA A 366 -31.42 -22.64 -31.21
N GLN A 367 -30.74 -21.49 -31.30
CA GLN A 367 -30.98 -20.50 -32.36
C GLN A 367 -30.73 -21.09 -33.75
N LYS A 368 -29.61 -21.82 -33.94
CA LYS A 368 -29.32 -22.49 -35.21
C LYS A 368 -30.41 -23.50 -35.57
N LYS A 369 -30.85 -24.31 -34.61
CA LYS A 369 -31.91 -25.30 -34.83
C LYS A 369 -33.24 -24.64 -35.23
N LEU A 370 -33.60 -23.52 -34.61
CA LEU A 370 -34.80 -22.75 -34.98
C LEU A 370 -34.69 -22.20 -36.40
N TYR A 371 -33.53 -21.66 -36.77
CA TYR A 371 -33.29 -21.16 -38.13
C TYR A 371 -33.40 -22.27 -39.19
N ASP A 372 -32.77 -23.43 -38.93
CA ASP A 372 -32.84 -24.58 -39.85
C ASP A 372 -34.28 -25.11 -40.00
N MET A 373 -35.07 -25.07 -38.91
CA MET A 373 -36.50 -25.42 -38.94
C MET A 373 -37.32 -24.45 -39.79
N GLU A 374 -37.06 -23.14 -39.65
CA GLU A 374 -37.75 -22.10 -40.41
C GLU A 374 -37.50 -22.26 -41.93
N ILE A 375 -36.26 -22.51 -42.34
CA ILE A 375 -35.93 -22.78 -43.75
C ILE A 375 -36.65 -24.03 -44.25
N ALA A 376 -36.66 -25.10 -43.45
CA ALA A 376 -37.33 -26.34 -43.82
C ALA A 376 -38.85 -26.13 -43.97
N HIS A 377 -39.46 -25.32 -43.10
CA HIS A 377 -40.86 -24.95 -43.16
C HIS A 377 -41.19 -24.18 -44.45
N GLN A 378 -40.45 -23.12 -44.76
CA GLN A 378 -40.64 -22.33 -45.98
C GLN A 378 -40.49 -23.17 -47.25
N LYS A 379 -39.52 -24.10 -47.28
CA LYS A 379 -39.34 -25.01 -48.42
C LYS A 379 -40.51 -25.99 -48.58
N ALA A 380 -41.06 -26.47 -47.46
CA ALA A 380 -42.23 -27.34 -47.47
C ALA A 380 -43.47 -26.60 -47.99
N GLU A 381 -43.71 -25.37 -47.53
CA GLU A 381 -44.81 -24.53 -48.02
C GLU A 381 -44.71 -24.26 -49.53
N PHE A 382 -43.53 -23.84 -50.00
CA PHE A 382 -43.30 -23.61 -51.44
C PHE A 382 -43.58 -24.87 -52.28
N THR A 383 -43.14 -26.03 -51.79
CA THR A 383 -43.38 -27.32 -52.47
C THR A 383 -44.87 -27.68 -52.47
N ALA A 384 -45.57 -27.46 -51.36
CA ALA A 384 -47.00 -27.68 -51.25
C ALA A 384 -47.79 -26.78 -52.21
N TYR A 385 -47.46 -25.48 -52.29
CA TYR A 385 -48.06 -24.57 -53.27
C TYR A 385 -47.87 -25.03 -54.71
N ARG A 386 -46.66 -25.46 -55.08
CA ARG A 386 -46.38 -25.98 -56.43
C ARG A 386 -47.21 -27.23 -56.76
N SER A 387 -47.52 -28.07 -55.77
CA SER A 387 -48.31 -29.30 -55.96
C SER A 387 -49.81 -29.10 -56.17
N GLN A 388 -50.36 -27.90 -55.88
CA GLN A 388 -51.78 -27.60 -56.07
C GLN A 388 -52.18 -27.54 -57.56
N ILE A 389 -51.24 -27.36 -58.49
CA ILE A 389 -51.47 -27.59 -59.92
C ILE A 389 -51.25 -29.08 -60.15
N ASN A 390 -52.28 -29.88 -60.46
CA ASN A 390 -52.10 -31.28 -60.86
C ASN A 390 -51.62 -31.34 -62.32
N PRO A 391 -50.31 -31.43 -62.58
CA PRO A 391 -49.80 -31.27 -63.94
C PRO A 391 -50.22 -32.47 -64.79
N HIS A 392 -50.32 -33.65 -64.17
CA HIS A 392 -50.73 -34.88 -64.83
C HIS A 392 -52.17 -34.79 -65.37
N PHE A 393 -53.11 -34.22 -64.60
CA PHE A 393 -54.46 -33.98 -65.10
C PHE A 393 -54.46 -33.04 -66.31
N LEU A 394 -53.66 -31.96 -66.26
CA LEU A 394 -53.56 -31.00 -67.37
C LEU A 394 -52.99 -31.67 -68.64
N PHE A 395 -51.88 -32.40 -68.53
CA PHE A 395 -51.29 -33.10 -69.68
C PHE A 395 -52.19 -34.19 -70.23
N ASN A 396 -52.84 -34.97 -69.38
CA ASN A 396 -53.78 -35.99 -69.82
C ASN A 396 -54.98 -35.38 -70.54
N THR A 397 -55.47 -34.23 -70.08
CA THR A 397 -56.56 -33.50 -70.76
C THR A 397 -56.12 -33.02 -72.15
N MET A 398 -54.92 -32.46 -72.26
CA MET A 398 -54.37 -32.00 -73.54
C MET A 398 -54.09 -33.15 -74.50
N GLU A 399 -53.58 -34.28 -74.02
CA GLU A 399 -53.32 -35.47 -74.84
C GLU A 399 -54.63 -36.09 -75.35
N CYS A 400 -55.69 -36.07 -74.54
CA CYS A 400 -57.03 -36.46 -74.97
C CYS A 400 -57.56 -35.53 -76.08
N LEU A 401 -57.42 -34.21 -75.91
CA LEU A 401 -57.81 -33.23 -76.92
C LEU A 401 -57.01 -33.37 -78.22
N ARG A 402 -55.71 -33.66 -78.13
CA ARG A 402 -54.83 -33.91 -79.28
C ARG A 402 -55.30 -35.12 -80.07
N SER A 403 -55.59 -36.22 -79.36
CA SER A 403 -56.08 -37.47 -79.94
C SER A 403 -57.48 -37.31 -80.57
N MET A 404 -58.38 -36.53 -79.96
CA MET A 404 -59.66 -36.16 -80.55
C MET A 404 -59.49 -35.35 -81.84
N ALA A 405 -58.61 -34.35 -81.84
CA ALA A 405 -58.35 -33.53 -83.03
C ALA A 405 -57.83 -34.38 -84.20
N ASN A 406 -56.91 -35.32 -83.92
CA ASN A 406 -56.43 -36.28 -84.91
C ASN A 406 -57.57 -37.18 -85.44
N HIS A 407 -58.41 -37.73 -84.55
CA HIS A 407 -59.55 -38.57 -84.93
C HIS A 407 -60.52 -37.88 -85.90
N TYR A 408 -60.75 -36.57 -85.72
CA TYR A 408 -61.59 -35.77 -86.61
C TYR A 408 -60.85 -35.18 -87.83
N ASN A 409 -59.58 -35.58 -88.08
CA ASN A 409 -58.70 -35.02 -89.11
C ASN A 409 -58.59 -33.48 -89.03
N ALA A 410 -58.67 -32.92 -87.82
CA ALA A 410 -58.54 -31.49 -87.55
C ALA A 410 -57.09 -31.12 -87.24
N GLU A 411 -56.21 -31.29 -88.23
CA GLU A 411 -54.76 -31.06 -88.12
C GLU A 411 -54.38 -29.70 -87.49
N PRO A 412 -55.04 -28.55 -87.82
CA PRO A 412 -54.77 -27.27 -87.16
C PRO A 412 -55.03 -27.28 -85.64
N ILE A 413 -56.05 -28.03 -85.19
CA ILE A 413 -56.40 -28.14 -83.77
C ILE A 413 -55.40 -29.05 -83.05
N GLU A 414 -55.00 -30.16 -83.68
CA GLU A 414 -53.98 -31.06 -83.13
C GLU A 414 -52.66 -30.32 -82.89
N GLU A 415 -52.24 -29.52 -83.87
CA GLU A 415 -50.99 -28.76 -83.81
C GLU A 415 -51.02 -27.63 -82.76
N LEU A 416 -52.17 -26.98 -82.58
CA LEU A 416 -52.40 -26.00 -81.51
C LEU A 416 -52.31 -26.65 -80.13
N VAL A 417 -53.04 -27.75 -79.90
CA VAL A 417 -53.05 -28.47 -78.62
C VAL A 417 -51.66 -29.02 -78.29
N THR A 418 -50.93 -29.53 -79.28
CA THR A 418 -49.54 -29.99 -79.12
C THR A 418 -48.62 -28.85 -78.70
N SER A 419 -48.75 -27.67 -79.32
CA SER A 419 -47.94 -26.50 -78.97
C SER A 419 -48.26 -25.99 -77.56
N MET A 420 -49.53 -26.01 -77.16
CA MET A 420 -49.96 -25.67 -75.81
C MET A 420 -49.45 -26.68 -74.76
N ALA A 421 -49.51 -27.99 -75.05
CA ALA A 421 -48.99 -29.02 -74.15
C ALA A 421 -47.48 -28.84 -73.91
N LYS A 422 -46.71 -28.57 -74.98
CA LYS A 422 -45.27 -28.28 -74.88
C LYS A 422 -44.98 -26.98 -74.12
N LEU A 423 -45.80 -25.95 -74.30
CA LEU A 423 -45.69 -24.69 -73.56
C LEU A 423 -45.90 -24.93 -72.05
N PHE A 424 -46.99 -25.58 -71.64
CA PHE A 424 -47.24 -25.86 -70.22
C PHE A 424 -46.25 -26.84 -69.60
N HIS A 425 -45.80 -27.85 -70.36
CA HIS A 425 -44.81 -28.82 -69.89
C HIS A 425 -43.50 -28.13 -69.54
N TYR A 426 -43.03 -27.27 -70.44
CA TYR A 426 -41.88 -26.43 -70.16
C TYR A 426 -42.11 -25.59 -68.92
N SER A 427 -43.27 -24.93 -68.81
CA SER A 427 -43.50 -24.01 -67.69
C SER A 427 -43.56 -24.68 -66.30
N LEU A 428 -43.97 -25.94 -66.21
CA LEU A 428 -44.13 -26.65 -64.94
C LEU A 428 -42.91 -27.48 -64.53
N TYR A 429 -42.11 -27.91 -65.51
CA TYR A 429 -41.01 -28.86 -65.31
C TYR A 429 -39.64 -28.36 -65.76
N SER A 430 -39.52 -27.18 -66.37
CA SER A 430 -38.20 -26.62 -66.68
C SER A 430 -37.37 -26.49 -65.41
N SER A 431 -36.12 -26.97 -65.48
CA SER A 431 -35.10 -26.63 -64.49
C SER A 431 -34.82 -25.12 -64.51
N MET A 432 -34.13 -24.63 -63.48
CA MET A 432 -33.73 -23.22 -63.41
C MET A 432 -32.90 -22.78 -64.63
N MET A 433 -32.06 -23.69 -65.15
CA MET A 433 -31.25 -23.54 -66.35
C MET A 433 -31.65 -24.58 -67.39
N VAL A 434 -31.72 -24.17 -68.66
CA VAL A 434 -32.01 -25.04 -69.80
C VAL A 434 -31.09 -24.72 -70.99
N PRO A 435 -30.87 -25.65 -71.92
CA PRO A 435 -30.24 -25.33 -73.20
C PRO A 435 -30.98 -24.20 -73.93
N PHE A 436 -30.25 -23.29 -74.59
CA PHE A 436 -30.84 -22.21 -75.40
C PHE A 436 -31.86 -22.73 -76.40
N SER A 437 -31.61 -23.90 -76.99
CA SER A 437 -32.53 -24.58 -77.89
C SER A 437 -33.90 -24.85 -77.28
N GLN A 438 -33.98 -25.19 -75.98
CA GLN A 438 -35.26 -25.42 -75.29
C GLN A 438 -36.05 -24.12 -75.10
N GLU A 439 -35.38 -23.04 -74.68
CA GLU A 439 -36.02 -21.73 -74.53
C GLU A 439 -36.46 -21.17 -75.90
N LEU A 440 -35.66 -21.38 -76.95
CA LEU A 440 -36.03 -20.99 -78.32
C LEU A 440 -37.25 -21.78 -78.80
N ASN A 441 -37.27 -23.10 -78.61
CA ASN A 441 -38.43 -23.93 -78.93
C ASN A 441 -39.68 -23.49 -78.15
N HIS A 442 -39.52 -23.08 -76.91
CA HIS A 442 -40.62 -22.59 -76.08
C HIS A 442 -41.24 -21.30 -76.67
N VAL A 443 -40.39 -20.35 -77.08
CA VAL A 443 -40.81 -19.14 -77.81
C VAL A 443 -41.49 -19.50 -79.14
N GLU A 444 -40.97 -20.46 -79.88
CA GLU A 444 -41.56 -20.92 -81.13
C GLU A 444 -42.97 -21.49 -80.93
N HIS A 445 -43.17 -22.32 -79.90
CA HIS A 445 -44.49 -22.81 -79.54
C HIS A 445 -45.46 -21.69 -79.15
N TYR A 446 -44.98 -20.69 -78.40
CA TYR A 446 -45.78 -19.52 -78.06
C TYR A 446 -46.23 -18.73 -79.30
N VAL A 447 -45.29 -18.38 -80.19
CA VAL A 447 -45.63 -17.65 -81.43
C VAL A 447 -46.55 -18.47 -82.33
N LYS A 448 -46.37 -19.79 -82.37
CA LYS A 448 -47.23 -20.71 -83.12
C LYS A 448 -48.66 -20.74 -82.59
N ILE A 449 -48.85 -20.73 -81.26
CA ILE A 449 -50.19 -20.58 -80.65
C ILE A 449 -50.80 -19.23 -81.06
N MET A 450 -50.01 -18.16 -81.04
CA MET A 450 -50.47 -16.83 -81.43
C MET A 450 -50.79 -16.71 -82.93
N SER A 451 -50.11 -17.46 -83.80
CA SER A 451 -50.40 -17.50 -85.24
C SER A 451 -51.70 -18.24 -85.55
N PHE A 452 -52.09 -19.26 -84.77
CA PHE A 452 -53.43 -19.86 -84.86
C PHE A 452 -54.53 -18.87 -84.46
N ARG A 453 -54.32 -18.08 -83.39
CA ARG A 453 -55.29 -17.08 -82.94
C ARG A 453 -55.42 -15.90 -83.90
N TYR A 454 -54.34 -15.54 -84.59
CA TYR A 454 -54.28 -14.45 -85.57
C TYR A 454 -53.56 -14.91 -86.85
N PRO A 455 -54.26 -15.62 -87.75
CA PRO A 455 -53.66 -16.22 -88.95
C PRO A 455 -52.89 -15.21 -89.81
N GLY A 456 -51.65 -15.54 -90.15
CA GLY A 456 -50.79 -14.74 -91.03
C GLY A 456 -50.32 -13.39 -90.45
N ARG A 457 -50.62 -13.10 -89.17
CA ARG A 457 -50.31 -11.79 -88.58
C ARG A 457 -48.88 -11.65 -88.07
N TYR A 458 -48.34 -12.69 -87.43
CA TYR A 458 -47.03 -12.66 -86.78
C TYR A 458 -46.03 -13.54 -87.51
N GLU A 459 -44.82 -13.02 -87.72
CA GLU A 459 -43.69 -13.74 -88.33
C GLU A 459 -42.51 -13.75 -87.36
N LEU A 460 -42.03 -14.94 -86.99
CA LEU A 460 -40.82 -15.10 -86.20
C LEU A 460 -39.63 -15.39 -87.10
N ARG A 461 -38.64 -14.50 -87.09
CA ARG A 461 -37.35 -14.67 -87.79
C ARG A 461 -36.27 -14.96 -86.77
N LYS A 462 -35.35 -15.86 -87.12
CA LYS A 462 -34.26 -16.31 -86.24
C LYS A 462 -32.93 -16.18 -86.98
N LYS A 463 -31.95 -15.55 -86.33
CA LYS A 463 -30.55 -15.51 -86.77
C LYS A 463 -29.67 -15.85 -85.57
N VAL A 464 -29.60 -17.15 -85.29
CA VAL A 464 -28.97 -17.71 -84.10
C VAL A 464 -27.74 -18.52 -84.51
N SER A 465 -26.59 -18.26 -83.89
CA SER A 465 -25.37 -19.03 -84.12
C SER A 465 -25.52 -20.47 -83.59
N PRO A 466 -25.15 -21.52 -84.35
CA PRO A 466 -25.32 -22.91 -83.91
C PRO A 466 -24.65 -23.24 -82.57
N GLU A 467 -23.50 -22.61 -82.31
CA GLU A 467 -22.67 -22.82 -81.11
C GLU A 467 -23.39 -22.49 -79.79
N ILE A 468 -24.49 -21.73 -79.83
CA ILE A 468 -25.21 -21.36 -78.60
C ILE A 468 -26.32 -22.34 -78.21
N MET A 469 -26.72 -23.24 -79.11
CA MET A 469 -27.95 -24.04 -78.95
C MET A 469 -27.94 -24.92 -77.69
N ASP A 470 -26.76 -25.38 -77.27
CA ASP A 470 -26.58 -26.25 -76.11
C ASP A 470 -26.13 -25.50 -74.85
N LEU A 471 -25.82 -24.20 -74.97
CA LEU A 471 -25.43 -23.37 -73.84
C LEU A 471 -26.60 -23.19 -72.88
N GLN A 472 -26.31 -23.28 -71.58
CA GLN A 472 -27.30 -23.15 -70.53
C GLN A 472 -27.67 -21.69 -70.31
N ILE A 473 -28.96 -21.37 -70.43
CA ILE A 473 -29.53 -20.08 -70.08
C ILE A 473 -30.68 -20.24 -69.08
N LEU A 474 -31.05 -19.17 -68.40
CA LEU A 474 -32.22 -19.15 -67.53
C LEU A 474 -33.48 -19.47 -68.35
N SER A 475 -34.28 -20.41 -67.84
CA SER A 475 -35.58 -20.75 -68.43
C SER A 475 -36.57 -19.58 -68.32
N MET A 476 -37.53 -19.44 -69.24
CA MET A 476 -38.58 -18.41 -69.22
C MET A 476 -38.07 -16.96 -69.19
N VAL A 477 -37.07 -16.63 -69.99
CA VAL A 477 -36.55 -15.26 -70.13
C VAL A 477 -36.87 -14.67 -71.50
N MET A 478 -36.90 -15.49 -72.56
CA MET A 478 -37.20 -15.01 -73.92
C MET A 478 -38.70 -14.90 -74.19
N GLN A 479 -39.51 -15.84 -73.68
CA GLN A 479 -40.96 -15.82 -73.92
C GLN A 479 -41.62 -14.50 -73.47
N PRO A 480 -41.38 -13.97 -72.25
CA PRO A 480 -42.01 -12.72 -71.83
C PRO A 480 -41.65 -11.53 -72.72
N LEU A 481 -40.44 -11.51 -73.30
CA LEU A 481 -40.02 -10.44 -74.21
C LEU A 481 -40.75 -10.53 -75.56
N VAL A 482 -40.93 -11.74 -76.08
CA VAL A 482 -41.72 -11.97 -77.29
C VAL A 482 -43.21 -11.71 -77.05
N GLU A 483 -43.72 -12.08 -75.87
CA GLU A 483 -45.07 -11.75 -75.44
C GLU A 483 -45.29 -10.24 -75.36
N ASN A 484 -44.34 -9.49 -74.79
CA ASN A 484 -44.38 -8.04 -74.76
C ASN A 484 -44.44 -7.42 -76.17
N SER A 485 -43.66 -7.94 -77.11
CA SER A 485 -43.75 -7.52 -78.52
C SER A 485 -45.13 -7.78 -79.11
N ILE A 486 -45.77 -8.92 -78.80
CA ILE A 486 -47.10 -9.26 -79.33
C ILE A 486 -48.22 -8.44 -78.69
N ILE A 487 -48.22 -8.31 -77.36
CA ILE A 487 -49.30 -7.67 -76.60
C ILE A 487 -49.19 -6.14 -76.69
N HIS A 488 -47.99 -5.59 -76.47
CA HIS A 488 -47.77 -4.15 -76.39
C HIS A 488 -47.18 -3.60 -77.69
N GLY A 489 -46.15 -4.25 -78.24
CA GLY A 489 -45.45 -3.80 -79.45
C GLY A 489 -46.38 -3.66 -80.67
N PHE A 490 -47.37 -4.53 -80.83
CA PHE A 490 -48.30 -4.51 -81.97
C PHE A 490 -49.71 -3.98 -81.68
N LYS A 491 -50.00 -3.48 -80.47
CA LYS A 491 -51.36 -3.06 -80.03
C LYS A 491 -52.01 -2.02 -80.97
N ASN A 492 -51.22 -1.05 -81.43
CA ASN A 492 -51.64 0.04 -82.33
C ASN A 492 -50.88 0.04 -83.67
N HIS A 493 -50.25 -1.09 -84.05
CA HIS A 493 -49.52 -1.20 -85.31
C HIS A 493 -50.48 -1.26 -86.50
N ASN A 494 -50.06 -0.74 -87.66
CA ASN A 494 -50.90 -0.67 -88.85
C ASN A 494 -51.36 -2.08 -89.26
N LYS A 495 -52.68 -2.31 -89.35
CA LYS A 495 -53.28 -3.62 -89.65
C LYS A 495 -52.84 -4.23 -90.98
N LYS A 496 -52.26 -3.44 -91.89
CA LYS A 496 -51.75 -3.89 -93.20
C LYS A 496 -50.24 -4.17 -93.23
N ALA A 497 -49.50 -3.88 -92.16
CA ALA A 497 -48.07 -4.11 -92.08
C ALA A 497 -47.76 -5.46 -91.41
N PRO A 498 -46.72 -6.19 -91.86
CA PRO A 498 -46.34 -7.47 -91.27
C PRO A 498 -45.80 -7.25 -89.84
N CYS A 499 -46.26 -8.02 -88.86
CA CYS A 499 -45.73 -7.98 -87.49
C CYS A 499 -44.57 -8.97 -87.37
N ILE A 500 -43.34 -8.48 -87.42
CA ILE A 500 -42.12 -9.29 -87.47
C ILE A 500 -41.40 -9.19 -86.13
N ILE A 501 -41.06 -10.35 -85.56
CA ILE A 501 -40.18 -10.48 -84.40
C ILE A 501 -38.91 -11.18 -84.86
N LEU A 502 -37.75 -10.55 -84.66
CA LEU A 502 -36.45 -11.07 -85.02
C LEU A 502 -35.65 -11.40 -83.76
N ILE A 503 -35.27 -12.66 -83.61
CA ILE A 503 -34.36 -13.12 -82.56
C ILE A 503 -32.98 -13.30 -83.18
N LYS A 504 -31.99 -12.55 -82.68
CA LYS A 504 -30.57 -12.75 -82.97
C LYS A 504 -29.88 -13.22 -81.71
N ALA A 505 -29.02 -14.22 -81.85
CA ALA A 505 -28.20 -14.61 -80.71
C ALA A 505 -26.84 -15.16 -81.15
N HIS A 506 -25.79 -14.78 -80.42
CA HIS A 506 -24.40 -15.18 -80.67
C HIS A 506 -23.58 -15.08 -79.38
N VAL A 507 -22.42 -15.74 -79.34
CA VAL A 507 -21.40 -15.53 -78.30
C VAL A 507 -20.37 -14.53 -78.80
N ASP A 508 -19.91 -13.64 -77.94
CA ASP A 508 -18.75 -12.79 -78.25
C ASP A 508 -17.41 -13.49 -77.90
N SER A 509 -16.30 -12.83 -78.22
CA SER A 509 -14.95 -13.35 -77.90
C SER A 509 -14.62 -13.35 -76.41
N GLU A 510 -15.42 -12.67 -75.58
CA GLU A 510 -15.21 -12.53 -74.14
C GLU A 510 -16.02 -13.57 -73.33
N GLY A 511 -16.79 -14.43 -74.00
CA GLY A 511 -17.56 -15.49 -73.36
C GLY A 511 -18.95 -15.06 -72.89
N PHE A 512 -19.54 -14.01 -73.49
CA PHE A 512 -20.91 -13.61 -73.21
C PHE A 512 -21.85 -13.98 -74.34
N ILE A 513 -23.02 -14.51 -73.97
CA ILE A 513 -24.16 -14.75 -74.85
C ILE A 513 -24.93 -13.44 -74.99
N HIS A 514 -24.99 -12.94 -76.22
CA HIS A 514 -25.78 -11.77 -76.61
C HIS A 514 -27.06 -12.23 -77.28
N ILE A 515 -28.21 -11.94 -76.66
CA ILE A 515 -29.54 -12.24 -77.22
C ILE A 515 -30.23 -10.90 -77.52
N GLU A 516 -30.63 -10.68 -78.76
CA GLU A 516 -31.35 -9.48 -79.20
C GLU A 516 -32.71 -9.89 -79.78
N ILE A 517 -33.79 -9.40 -79.19
CA ILE A 517 -35.17 -9.62 -79.64
C ILE A 517 -35.72 -8.28 -80.13
N THR A 518 -36.01 -8.18 -81.42
CA THR A 518 -36.46 -6.95 -82.05
C THR A 518 -37.83 -7.12 -82.71
N ASP A 519 -38.78 -6.25 -82.40
CA ASP A 519 -40.06 -6.13 -83.12
C ASP A 519 -40.11 -4.86 -83.97
N ASN A 520 -40.90 -4.89 -85.04
CA ASN A 520 -41.17 -3.72 -85.90
C ASN A 520 -42.47 -2.99 -85.52
N GLY A 521 -42.83 -3.01 -84.23
CA GLY A 521 -44.09 -2.49 -83.69
C GLY A 521 -44.18 -0.97 -83.59
N CYS A 522 -45.03 -0.48 -82.69
CA CYS A 522 -45.26 0.95 -82.48
C CYS A 522 -44.11 1.67 -81.76
N GLY A 523 -43.09 0.96 -81.28
CA GLY A 523 -41.98 1.54 -80.53
C GLY A 523 -42.38 2.15 -79.18
N ILE A 524 -41.39 2.65 -78.45
CA ILE A 524 -41.51 3.31 -77.14
C ILE A 524 -41.03 4.76 -77.31
N SER A 525 -41.78 5.73 -76.79
CA SER A 525 -41.37 7.15 -76.76
C SER A 525 -40.08 7.34 -75.97
N GLN A 526 -39.23 8.30 -76.34
CA GLN A 526 -37.92 8.50 -75.71
C GLN A 526 -37.99 8.71 -74.19
N ASP A 527 -38.99 9.44 -73.70
CA ASP A 527 -39.17 9.68 -72.25
C ASP A 527 -39.44 8.38 -71.48
N ASN A 528 -40.32 7.53 -72.01
CA ASN A 528 -40.59 6.20 -71.44
C ASN A 528 -39.41 5.25 -71.59
N LEU A 529 -38.64 5.31 -72.68
CA LEU A 529 -37.45 4.49 -72.87
C LEU A 529 -36.37 4.84 -71.85
N ASN A 530 -36.14 6.13 -71.60
CA ASN A 530 -35.21 6.61 -70.57
C ASN A 530 -35.68 6.19 -69.17
N ARG A 531 -36.99 6.25 -68.91
CA ARG A 531 -37.60 5.78 -67.65
C ARG A 531 -37.38 4.28 -67.43
N ILE A 532 -37.62 3.45 -68.43
CA ILE A 532 -37.41 1.99 -68.33
C ILE A 532 -35.93 1.65 -68.09
N ASN A 533 -35.02 2.25 -68.85
CA ASN A 533 -33.59 1.98 -68.70
C ASN A 533 -33.03 2.49 -67.35
N SER A 534 -33.52 3.63 -66.83
CA SER A 534 -33.10 4.11 -65.49
C SER A 534 -33.60 3.21 -64.36
N MET A 535 -34.83 2.68 -64.46
CA MET A 535 -35.36 1.71 -63.48
C MET A 535 -34.56 0.40 -63.47
N ILE A 536 -34.06 -0.05 -64.62
CA ILE A 536 -33.20 -1.24 -64.72
C ILE A 536 -31.83 -1.00 -64.02
N CYS A 537 -31.27 0.21 -64.14
CA CYS A 537 -29.94 0.52 -63.61
C CYS A 537 -29.90 0.79 -62.09
N CYS A 538 -30.94 1.36 -61.49
CA CYS A 538 -30.81 1.97 -60.15
C CYS A 538 -31.29 1.14 -58.96
N ASP A 539 -31.81 -0.09 -59.11
CA ASP A 539 -32.31 -0.96 -58.02
C ASP A 539 -33.14 -0.19 -56.95
N GLN A 540 -33.92 0.81 -57.36
CA GLN A 540 -34.72 1.61 -56.43
C GLN A 540 -35.98 0.83 -56.02
N GLU A 541 -36.10 0.58 -54.72
CA GLU A 541 -37.21 -0.13 -54.05
C GLU A 541 -38.50 0.69 -53.90
N GLU A 542 -38.53 1.94 -54.37
CA GLU A 542 -39.76 2.74 -54.30
C GLU A 542 -40.73 2.31 -55.41
N GLU A 543 -41.81 1.63 -55.03
CA GLU A 543 -42.99 1.37 -55.87
C GLU A 543 -43.68 2.71 -56.23
N PRO A 544 -43.56 3.23 -57.46
CA PRO A 544 -44.50 4.23 -57.94
C PRO A 544 -45.75 3.45 -58.42
N ASN A 545 -46.92 4.11 -58.45
CA ASN A 545 -48.13 3.59 -59.10
C ASN A 545 -47.84 3.25 -60.58
N LEU A 546 -47.32 2.05 -60.82
CA LEU A 546 -46.96 1.52 -62.12
C LEU A 546 -48.23 0.89 -62.69
N GLU A 547 -48.64 1.38 -63.86
CA GLU A 547 -49.57 0.64 -64.71
C GLU A 547 -49.05 -0.80 -64.87
N ALA A 548 -49.96 -1.78 -64.78
CA ALA A 548 -49.66 -3.21 -64.75
C ALA A 548 -48.70 -3.70 -65.88
N ASP A 549 -48.58 -2.92 -66.95
CA ASP A 549 -47.78 -3.18 -68.14
C ASP A 549 -46.24 -3.13 -67.90
N SER A 550 -45.74 -2.59 -66.77
CA SER A 550 -44.28 -2.43 -66.52
C SER A 550 -43.66 -3.50 -65.60
N ILE A 551 -44.47 -4.39 -65.02
CA ILE A 551 -44.05 -5.37 -63.99
C ILE A 551 -43.17 -6.49 -64.59
N GLY A 552 -43.44 -6.89 -65.84
CA GLY A 552 -42.73 -7.99 -66.49
C GLY A 552 -41.25 -7.72 -66.76
N ILE A 553 -40.89 -6.47 -67.10
CA ILE A 553 -39.51 -6.09 -67.48
C ILE A 553 -38.58 -6.08 -66.27
N LEU A 554 -39.04 -5.52 -65.14
CA LEU A 554 -38.28 -5.45 -63.90
C LEU A 554 -38.03 -6.84 -63.31
N ASN A 555 -38.99 -7.75 -63.46
CA ASN A 555 -38.83 -9.14 -63.01
C ASN A 555 -37.74 -9.87 -63.79
N ILE A 556 -37.64 -9.67 -65.11
CA ILE A 556 -36.58 -10.27 -65.93
C ILE A 556 -35.21 -9.69 -65.54
N SER A 557 -35.11 -8.36 -65.37
CA SER A 557 -33.87 -7.71 -64.94
C SER A 557 -33.39 -8.21 -63.57
N LYS A 558 -34.28 -8.23 -62.56
CA LYS A 558 -33.97 -8.75 -61.22
C LYS A 558 -33.53 -10.21 -61.29
N ARG A 559 -34.21 -11.03 -62.09
CA ARG A 559 -33.88 -12.45 -62.25
C ARG A 559 -32.53 -12.67 -62.92
N LEU A 560 -32.15 -11.83 -63.88
CA LEU A 560 -30.82 -11.85 -64.51
C LEU A 560 -29.72 -11.42 -63.53
N LYS A 561 -29.93 -10.34 -62.77
CA LYS A 561 -28.96 -9.88 -61.74
C LYS A 561 -28.76 -10.89 -60.60
N LEU A 562 -29.84 -11.57 -60.18
CA LEU A 562 -29.76 -12.65 -59.19
C LEU A 562 -28.99 -13.88 -59.70
N PHE A 563 -28.97 -14.09 -61.02
CA PHE A 563 -28.22 -15.17 -61.64
C PHE A 563 -26.73 -14.82 -61.80
N SER A 564 -26.42 -13.62 -62.27
CA SER A 564 -25.04 -13.14 -62.35
C SER A 564 -24.96 -11.61 -62.30
N SER A 565 -24.00 -11.10 -61.53
CA SER A 565 -23.68 -9.67 -61.44
C SER A 565 -23.23 -9.07 -62.79
N TYR A 566 -22.80 -9.91 -63.73
CA TYR A 566 -22.35 -9.52 -65.06
C TYR A 566 -23.46 -9.61 -66.12
N SER A 567 -24.68 -10.04 -65.74
CA SER A 567 -25.82 -10.05 -66.66
C SER A 567 -26.48 -8.67 -66.75
N ASP A 568 -26.80 -8.26 -67.97
CA ASP A 568 -27.43 -6.97 -68.23
C ASP A 568 -28.59 -7.07 -69.24
N ILE A 569 -29.52 -6.12 -69.14
CA ILE A 569 -30.66 -5.97 -70.04
C ILE A 569 -30.80 -4.52 -70.46
N GLN A 570 -30.84 -4.28 -71.77
CA GLN A 570 -30.96 -2.94 -72.33
C GLN A 570 -32.09 -2.85 -73.35
N TYR A 571 -32.91 -1.80 -73.24
CA TYR A 571 -33.94 -1.48 -74.23
C TYR A 571 -33.45 -0.39 -75.18
N LYS A 572 -33.66 -0.63 -76.47
CA LYS A 572 -33.48 0.35 -77.56
C LYS A 572 -34.75 0.40 -78.38
N SER A 573 -35.30 1.59 -78.59
CA SER A 573 -36.54 1.72 -79.34
C SER A 573 -36.56 3.04 -80.10
N LYS A 574 -37.31 3.05 -81.21
CA LYS A 574 -37.66 4.28 -81.92
C LYS A 574 -39.17 4.28 -82.12
N GLU A 575 -39.84 5.28 -81.56
CA GLU A 575 -41.28 5.44 -81.65
C GLU A 575 -41.76 5.37 -83.11
N LYS A 576 -42.80 4.58 -83.36
CA LYS A 576 -43.40 4.23 -84.66
C LYS A 576 -42.56 3.34 -85.58
N TYR A 577 -41.40 2.83 -85.13
CA TYR A 577 -40.52 2.00 -85.97
C TYR A 577 -40.23 0.61 -85.36
N TYR A 578 -39.64 0.55 -84.17
CA TYR A 578 -39.20 -0.72 -83.59
C TYR A 578 -38.96 -0.65 -82.08
N THR A 579 -38.98 -1.80 -81.42
CA THR A 579 -38.43 -2.01 -80.07
C THR A 579 -37.46 -3.18 -80.12
N SER A 580 -36.31 -3.03 -79.49
CA SER A 580 -35.25 -4.04 -79.41
C SER A 580 -34.77 -4.19 -77.97
N VAL A 581 -34.79 -5.42 -77.48
CA VAL A 581 -34.30 -5.78 -76.15
C VAL A 581 -33.03 -6.60 -76.32
N ARG A 582 -31.96 -6.17 -75.66
CA ARG A 582 -30.68 -6.88 -75.64
C ARG A 582 -30.43 -7.45 -74.26
N LEU A 583 -30.12 -8.73 -74.20
CA LEU A 583 -29.68 -9.46 -73.02
C LEU A 583 -28.21 -9.83 -73.20
N VAL A 584 -27.42 -9.63 -72.14
CA VAL A 584 -26.03 -10.09 -72.06
C VAL A 584 -25.94 -11.03 -70.86
N ILE A 585 -25.52 -12.27 -71.09
CA ILE A 585 -25.45 -13.32 -70.07
C ILE A 585 -24.11 -14.04 -70.21
N PRO A 586 -23.35 -14.30 -69.12
CA PRO A 586 -22.11 -15.06 -69.22
C PRO A 586 -22.39 -16.51 -69.66
N THR A 587 -21.49 -17.09 -70.46
CA THR A 587 -21.48 -18.55 -70.65
C THR A 587 -21.15 -19.20 -69.29
N GLY A 588 -21.83 -20.30 -68.95
CA GLY A 588 -21.79 -20.92 -67.61
C GLY A 588 -20.46 -21.56 -67.18
N GLU A 589 -19.31 -21.05 -67.63
CA GLU A 589 -17.98 -21.38 -67.12
C GLU A 589 -17.34 -20.13 -66.50
N SER A 590 -17.74 -19.80 -65.27
CA SER A 590 -17.01 -18.97 -64.32
C SER A 590 -17.36 -19.40 -62.90
#